data_AF-A0A9E4KHX7-F1
#
_entry.id   AF-A0A9E4KHX7-F1
#
_cell.length_a   1.000
_cell.length_b   1.000
_cell.length_c   1.000
_cell.angle_alpha   90.00
_cell.angle_beta   90.00
_cell.angle_gamma   90.00
#
_symmetry.space_group_name_H-M   'P 1'
#
loop_
_entity.id
_entity.type
_entity.pdbx_description
1 polymer ?
#
loop_
_entity_poly.entity_id
_entity_poly.type
_entity_poly.pdbx_seq_one_letter_code
_entity_poly.pdbx_strand_id
1 'polypeptide(L)'
;MFEDLRAAFREAVDNFNRELGKTRVVDGVDSHVRGMADEITQVRAGLKRLEADIESTKSKLTKERAAAATCRRREKLARKALDPETAEIAAVHAQRHEERVVLLTKKLEVVEEELALGRAEARSMLEQLKEARSRRDSLAAAVGRTQARNTFSGSDDLFEDFDRFAASLDENAATSSAHMDFDPPPRPEPDIDARLAEMKRKMGKQG
;
A
#
# COMPACT_ATOMS: atom_id res chain seq x y z
N MET A 1 43.17 20.55 -16.09
CA MET A 1 43.09 19.07 -16.10
C MET A 1 42.50 18.50 -14.81
N PHE A 2 43.11 18.72 -13.63
CA PHE A 2 42.53 18.24 -12.36
C PHE A 2 41.27 19.03 -11.94
N GLU A 3 41.21 20.32 -12.27
CA GLU A 3 40.03 21.17 -12.06
C GLU A 3 38.86 20.79 -12.98
N ASP A 4 39.12 20.48 -14.26
CA ASP A 4 38.08 20.01 -15.20
C ASP A 4 37.48 18.67 -14.76
N LEU A 5 38.31 17.76 -14.22
CA LEU A 5 37.87 16.48 -13.68
C LEU A 5 37.01 16.66 -12.42
N ARG A 6 37.38 17.61 -11.56
CA ARG A 6 36.59 17.99 -10.39
C ARG A 6 35.27 18.65 -10.77
N ALA A 7 35.25 19.48 -11.82
CA ALA A 7 34.04 20.09 -12.35
C ALA A 7 33.07 19.05 -12.94
N ALA A 8 33.59 18.08 -13.72
CA ALA A 8 32.76 17.01 -14.27
C ALA A 8 32.21 16.06 -13.18
N PHE A 9 33.02 15.77 -12.15
CA PHE A 9 32.58 14.95 -11.02
C PHE A 9 31.55 15.67 -10.13
N ARG A 10 31.72 16.99 -9.92
CA ARG A 10 30.75 17.89 -9.27
C ARG A 10 29.38 17.80 -9.93
N GLU A 11 29.36 18.00 -11.24
CA GLU A 11 28.15 17.94 -12.04
C GLU A 11 27.46 16.57 -11.93
N ALA A 12 28.24 15.49 -11.92
CA ALA A 12 27.72 14.13 -11.82
C ALA A 12 27.09 13.82 -10.45
N VAL A 13 27.72 14.21 -9.33
CA VAL A 13 27.22 13.92 -7.97
C VAL A 13 25.97 14.73 -7.63
N ASP A 14 25.94 16.01 -8.02
CA ASP A 14 24.77 16.86 -7.80
C ASP A 14 23.59 16.40 -8.66
N ASN A 15 23.86 15.95 -9.89
CA ASN A 15 22.82 15.36 -10.72
C ASN A 15 22.29 14.06 -10.09
N PHE A 16 23.17 13.19 -9.60
CA PHE A 16 22.79 11.92 -8.99
C PHE A 16 21.94 12.08 -7.71
N ASN A 17 22.35 12.94 -6.76
CA ASN A 17 21.60 13.16 -5.52
C ASN A 17 20.24 13.82 -5.78
N ARG A 18 20.17 14.73 -6.76
CA ARG A 18 18.92 15.34 -7.20
C ARG A 18 18.00 14.34 -7.88
N GLU A 19 18.53 13.43 -8.70
CA GLU A 19 17.76 12.33 -9.31
C GLU A 19 17.23 11.37 -8.25
N LEU A 20 18.06 10.95 -7.27
CA LEU A 20 17.63 10.07 -6.18
C LEU A 20 16.48 10.63 -5.35
N GLY A 21 16.53 11.92 -4.97
CA GLY A 21 15.47 12.57 -4.20
C GLY A 21 14.15 12.65 -4.96
N LYS A 22 14.20 12.90 -6.28
CA LYS A 22 13.02 12.98 -7.15
C LYS A 22 12.38 11.61 -7.39
N THR A 23 13.19 10.61 -7.67
CA THR A 23 12.72 9.23 -7.83
C THR A 23 11.94 8.80 -6.60
N ARG A 24 12.45 9.07 -5.40
CA ARG A 24 11.73 8.78 -4.14
C ARG A 24 10.40 9.53 -3.99
N VAL A 25 10.31 10.81 -4.34
CA VAL A 25 9.06 11.59 -4.22
C VAL A 25 8.02 11.14 -5.25
N VAL A 26 8.42 10.94 -6.51
CA VAL A 26 7.52 10.47 -7.57
C VAL A 26 7.05 9.04 -7.28
N ASP A 27 7.95 8.15 -6.87
CA ASP A 27 7.63 6.77 -6.49
C ASP A 27 6.65 6.73 -5.30
N GLY A 28 6.82 7.62 -4.31
CA GLY A 28 5.92 7.71 -3.17
C GLY A 28 4.50 8.13 -3.57
N VAL A 29 4.37 9.11 -4.47
CA VAL A 29 3.05 9.54 -4.97
C VAL A 29 2.43 8.48 -5.87
N ASP A 30 3.21 7.84 -6.74
CA ASP A 30 2.73 6.74 -7.59
C ASP A 30 2.27 5.55 -6.75
N SER A 31 2.98 5.24 -5.66
CA SER A 31 2.55 4.22 -4.68
C SER A 31 1.24 4.60 -3.99
N HIS A 32 1.07 5.87 -3.61
CA HIS A 32 -0.16 6.35 -2.98
C HIS A 32 -1.36 6.27 -3.93
N VAL A 33 -1.20 6.74 -5.18
CA VAL A 33 -2.25 6.67 -6.21
C VAL A 33 -2.63 5.21 -6.52
N ARG A 34 -1.66 4.29 -6.49
CA ARG A 34 -1.91 2.85 -6.61
C ARG A 34 -2.73 2.32 -5.43
N GLY A 35 -2.35 2.68 -4.20
CA GLY A 35 -3.11 2.31 -2.99
C GLY A 35 -4.58 2.75 -3.05
N MET A 36 -4.84 3.99 -3.46
CA MET A 36 -6.21 4.49 -3.66
C MET A 36 -7.00 3.67 -4.70
N ALA A 37 -6.35 3.27 -5.80
CA ALA A 37 -6.99 2.45 -6.83
C ALA A 37 -7.30 1.03 -6.34
N ASP A 38 -6.42 0.46 -5.52
CA ASP A 38 -6.62 -0.85 -4.89
C ASP A 38 -7.78 -0.81 -3.89
N GLU A 39 -7.86 0.22 -3.06
CA GLU A 39 -8.97 0.45 -2.12
C GLU A 39 -10.32 0.56 -2.86
N ILE A 40 -10.39 1.35 -3.94
CA ILE A 40 -11.59 1.44 -4.78
C ILE A 40 -11.99 0.08 -5.34
N THR A 41 -11.01 -0.74 -5.74
CA THR A 41 -11.25 -2.08 -6.24
C THR A 41 -11.83 -2.99 -5.16
N GLN A 42 -11.32 -2.90 -3.93
CA GLN A 42 -11.85 -3.62 -2.77
C GLN A 42 -13.27 -3.18 -2.43
N VAL A 43 -13.54 -1.88 -2.39
CA VAL A 43 -14.88 -1.32 -2.13
C VAL A 43 -15.86 -1.81 -3.20
N ARG A 44 -15.50 -1.74 -4.49
CA ARG A 44 -16.33 -2.26 -5.60
C ARG A 44 -16.61 -3.75 -5.48
N ALA A 45 -15.63 -4.55 -5.02
CA ALA A 45 -15.86 -5.96 -4.75
C ALA A 45 -16.84 -6.16 -3.58
N GLY A 46 -16.76 -5.32 -2.55
CA GLY A 46 -17.73 -5.25 -1.45
C GLY A 46 -19.15 -4.93 -1.95
N LEU A 47 -19.31 -3.93 -2.83
CA LEU A 47 -20.61 -3.56 -3.40
C LEU A 47 -21.25 -4.73 -4.16
N LYS A 48 -20.47 -5.49 -4.93
CA LYS A 48 -20.97 -6.70 -5.62
C LYS A 48 -21.45 -7.78 -4.65
N ARG A 49 -20.81 -7.90 -3.48
CA ARG A 49 -21.26 -8.83 -2.42
C ARG A 49 -22.59 -8.37 -1.82
N LEU A 50 -22.75 -7.07 -1.54
CA LEU A 50 -24.02 -6.51 -1.06
C LEU A 50 -25.15 -6.72 -2.08
N GLU A 51 -24.88 -6.52 -3.37
CA GLU A 51 -25.85 -6.79 -4.45
C GLU A 51 -26.27 -8.27 -4.47
N ALA A 52 -25.32 -9.20 -4.34
CA ALA A 52 -25.61 -10.63 -4.25
C ALA A 52 -26.41 -10.99 -2.98
N ASP A 53 -26.10 -10.34 -1.85
CA ASP A 53 -26.81 -10.54 -0.59
C ASP A 53 -28.24 -10.01 -0.65
N ILE A 54 -28.49 -8.89 -1.34
CA ILE A 54 -29.83 -8.37 -1.63
C ILE A 54 -30.63 -9.40 -2.43
N GLU A 55 -30.07 -9.93 -3.51
CA GLU A 55 -30.78 -10.90 -4.36
C GLU A 55 -31.07 -12.21 -3.59
N SER A 56 -30.08 -12.70 -2.85
CA SER A 56 -30.24 -13.86 -1.96
C SER A 56 -31.32 -13.63 -0.90
N THR A 57 -31.36 -12.44 -0.30
CA THR A 57 -32.35 -12.07 0.72
C THR A 57 -33.75 -11.92 0.12
N LYS A 58 -33.89 -11.34 -1.08
CA LYS A 58 -35.14 -11.28 -1.84
C LYS A 58 -35.67 -12.69 -2.14
N SER A 59 -34.82 -13.59 -2.62
CA SER A 59 -35.18 -14.99 -2.87
C SER A 59 -35.63 -15.72 -1.59
N LYS A 60 -34.98 -15.49 -0.46
CA LYS A 60 -35.40 -16.05 0.84
C LYS A 60 -36.74 -15.48 1.28
N LEU A 61 -36.92 -14.16 1.14
CA LEU A 61 -38.15 -13.47 1.52
C LEU A 61 -39.36 -13.99 0.74
N THR A 62 -39.24 -14.22 -0.57
CA THR A 62 -40.33 -14.78 -1.39
C THR A 62 -40.69 -16.20 -0.95
N LYS A 63 -39.69 -17.06 -0.67
CA LYS A 63 -39.89 -18.42 -0.15
C LYS A 63 -40.60 -18.42 1.20
N GLU A 64 -40.14 -17.59 2.14
CA GLU A 64 -40.73 -17.47 3.48
C GLU A 64 -42.17 -16.95 3.42
N ARG A 65 -42.48 -15.97 2.57
CA ARG A 65 -43.86 -15.49 2.33
C ARG A 65 -44.75 -16.60 1.76
N ALA A 66 -44.26 -17.37 0.79
CA ALA A 66 -45.02 -18.48 0.22
C ALA A 66 -45.27 -19.60 1.24
N ALA A 67 -44.29 -19.89 2.10
CA ALA A 67 -44.42 -20.86 3.19
C ALA A 67 -45.45 -20.40 4.23
N ALA A 68 -45.37 -19.14 4.71
CA ALA A 68 -46.34 -18.55 5.62
C ALA A 68 -47.77 -18.65 5.06
N ALA A 69 -47.97 -18.23 3.81
CA ALA A 69 -49.27 -18.31 3.15
C ALA A 69 -49.80 -19.75 3.05
N THR A 70 -48.92 -20.71 2.79
CA THR A 70 -49.28 -22.14 2.74
C THR A 70 -49.70 -22.66 4.10
N CYS A 71 -48.97 -22.33 5.16
CA CYS A 71 -49.33 -22.70 6.53
C CYS A 71 -50.67 -22.07 6.95
N ARG A 72 -50.91 -20.79 6.65
CA ARG A 72 -52.21 -20.13 6.90
C ARG A 72 -53.37 -20.77 6.14
N ARG A 73 -53.15 -21.22 4.89
CA ARG A 73 -54.17 -21.98 4.15
C ARG A 73 -54.47 -23.32 4.81
N ARG A 74 -53.42 -24.05 5.24
CA ARG A 74 -53.57 -25.34 5.95
C ARG A 74 -54.28 -25.20 7.29
N GLU A 75 -53.94 -24.19 8.08
CA GLU A 75 -54.62 -23.84 9.33
C GLU A 75 -56.14 -23.65 9.09
N LYS A 76 -56.50 -22.85 8.08
CA LYS A 76 -57.91 -22.60 7.73
C LYS A 76 -58.64 -23.88 7.30
N LEU A 77 -57.97 -24.76 6.55
CA LEU A 77 -58.55 -26.04 6.12
C LEU A 77 -58.75 -27.00 7.31
N ALA A 78 -57.75 -27.14 8.17
CA ALA A 78 -57.82 -28.00 9.36
C ALA A 78 -58.95 -27.56 10.31
N ARG A 79 -59.11 -26.24 10.53
CA ARG A 79 -60.25 -25.71 11.29
C ARG A 79 -61.60 -26.07 10.68
N LYS A 80 -61.74 -25.99 9.35
CA LYS A 80 -62.97 -26.39 8.65
C LYS A 80 -63.24 -27.89 8.76
N ALA A 81 -62.18 -28.70 8.82
CA ALA A 81 -62.27 -30.14 9.01
C ALA A 81 -62.44 -30.58 10.47
N LEU A 82 -62.54 -29.63 11.42
CA LEU A 82 -62.60 -29.88 12.86
C LEU A 82 -61.39 -30.66 13.39
N ASP A 83 -60.21 -30.44 12.80
CA ASP A 83 -58.92 -30.96 13.26
C ASP A 83 -58.13 -29.83 13.97
N PRO A 84 -58.27 -29.71 15.31
CA PRO A 84 -57.64 -28.62 16.06
C PRO A 84 -56.12 -28.78 16.16
N GLU A 85 -55.61 -30.01 16.26
CA GLU A 85 -54.17 -30.27 16.41
C GLU A 85 -53.40 -29.82 15.17
N THR A 86 -53.86 -30.21 13.98
CA THR A 86 -53.23 -29.76 12.73
C THR A 86 -53.38 -28.24 12.54
N ALA A 87 -54.51 -27.66 12.98
CA ALA A 87 -54.71 -26.22 12.89
C ALA A 87 -53.71 -25.44 13.76
N GLU A 88 -53.47 -25.91 14.99
CA GLU A 88 -52.49 -25.29 15.91
C GLU A 88 -51.06 -25.41 15.39
N ILE A 89 -50.66 -26.60 14.93
CA ILE A 89 -49.32 -26.81 14.35
C ILE A 89 -49.12 -25.89 13.14
N ALA A 90 -50.10 -25.82 12.24
CA ALA A 90 -50.04 -24.94 11.08
C ALA A 90 -49.94 -23.45 11.47
N ALA A 91 -50.64 -23.03 12.52
CA ALA A 91 -50.58 -21.66 13.03
C ALA A 91 -49.20 -21.31 13.59
N VAL A 92 -48.59 -22.20 14.39
CA VAL A 92 -47.24 -22.01 14.96
C VAL A 92 -46.20 -21.89 13.84
N HIS A 93 -46.27 -22.75 12.82
CA HIS A 93 -45.36 -22.67 11.67
C HIS A 93 -45.59 -21.39 10.86
N ALA A 94 -46.85 -20.99 10.63
CA ALA A 94 -47.16 -19.74 9.94
C ALA A 94 -46.55 -18.53 10.66
N GLN A 95 -46.72 -18.45 11.98
CA GLN A 95 -46.16 -17.37 12.79
C GLN A 95 -44.63 -17.30 12.66
N ARG A 96 -43.93 -18.43 12.75
CA ARG A 96 -42.46 -18.47 12.59
C ARG A 96 -42.01 -17.96 11.22
N HIS A 97 -42.72 -18.33 10.15
CA HIS A 97 -42.43 -17.82 8.81
C HIS A 97 -42.71 -16.31 8.71
N GLU A 98 -43.79 -15.82 9.32
CA GLU A 98 -44.13 -14.38 9.36
C GLU A 98 -43.07 -13.56 10.12
N GLU A 99 -42.60 -14.06 11.27
CA GLU A 99 -41.49 -13.44 12.02
C GLU A 99 -40.22 -13.36 11.17
N ARG A 100 -39.88 -14.43 10.44
CA ARG A 100 -38.75 -14.42 9.50
C ARG A 100 -38.94 -13.45 8.35
N VAL A 101 -40.15 -13.32 7.82
CA VAL A 101 -40.48 -12.33 6.78
C VAL A 101 -40.18 -10.92 7.29
N VAL A 102 -40.60 -10.59 8.52
CA VAL A 102 -40.31 -9.29 9.13
C VAL A 102 -38.80 -9.04 9.25
N LEU A 103 -38.05 -10.02 9.74
CA LEU A 103 -36.59 -9.90 9.87
C LEU A 103 -35.89 -9.75 8.51
N LEU A 104 -36.28 -10.54 7.51
CA LEU A 104 -35.71 -10.47 6.16
C LEU A 104 -36.06 -9.16 5.45
N THR A 105 -37.24 -8.60 5.68
CA THR A 105 -37.61 -7.28 5.16
C THR A 105 -36.73 -6.18 5.77
N LYS A 106 -36.56 -6.16 7.10
CA LYS A 106 -35.65 -5.21 7.75
C LYS A 106 -34.21 -5.36 7.28
N LYS A 107 -33.74 -6.61 7.14
CA LYS A 107 -32.41 -6.90 6.60
C LYS A 107 -32.26 -6.35 5.18
N LEU A 108 -33.27 -6.53 4.34
CA LEU A 108 -33.24 -6.04 2.97
C LEU A 108 -33.12 -4.51 2.92
N GLU A 109 -33.91 -3.80 3.73
CA GLU A 109 -33.87 -2.34 3.85
C GLU A 109 -32.46 -1.86 4.24
N VAL A 110 -31.89 -2.42 5.30
CA VAL A 110 -30.54 -2.06 5.77
C VAL A 110 -29.48 -2.29 4.69
N VAL A 111 -29.50 -3.46 4.03
CA VAL A 111 -28.48 -3.77 3.00
C VAL A 111 -28.66 -2.90 1.75
N GLU A 112 -29.88 -2.53 1.39
CA GLU A 112 -30.14 -1.58 0.29
C GLU A 112 -29.62 -0.17 0.62
N GLU A 113 -29.77 0.29 1.88
CA GLU A 113 -29.20 1.55 2.37
C GLU A 113 -27.66 1.51 2.39
N GLU A 114 -27.07 0.42 2.90
CA GLU A 114 -25.61 0.21 2.89
C GLU A 114 -25.05 0.22 1.46
N LEU A 115 -25.74 -0.42 0.52
CA LEU A 115 -25.34 -0.40 -0.89
C LEU A 115 -25.40 1.02 -1.47
N ALA A 116 -26.42 1.80 -1.11
CA ALA A 116 -26.54 3.18 -1.56
C ALA A 116 -25.40 4.06 -1.02
N LEU A 117 -25.09 3.93 0.27
CA LEU A 117 -23.98 4.61 0.93
C LEU A 117 -22.64 4.22 0.30
N GLY A 118 -22.36 2.92 0.20
CA GLY A 118 -21.11 2.42 -0.38
C GLY A 118 -20.94 2.82 -1.86
N ARG A 119 -22.03 2.91 -2.64
CA ARG A 119 -21.98 3.46 -4.01
C ARG A 119 -21.63 4.94 -4.03
N ALA A 120 -22.13 5.73 -3.07
CA ALA A 120 -21.78 7.14 -2.95
C ALA A 120 -20.32 7.33 -2.55
N GLU A 121 -19.84 6.55 -1.59
CA GLU A 121 -18.44 6.51 -1.15
C GLU A 121 -17.51 6.14 -2.31
N ALA A 122 -17.80 5.07 -3.04
CA ALA A 122 -17.00 4.66 -4.19
C ALA A 122 -16.92 5.76 -5.29
N ARG A 123 -17.99 6.53 -5.50
CA ARG A 123 -17.96 7.69 -6.41
C ARG A 123 -17.05 8.80 -5.87
N SER A 124 -17.12 9.09 -4.57
CA SER A 124 -16.25 10.09 -3.94
C SER A 124 -14.77 9.69 -4.05
N MET A 125 -14.44 8.43 -3.75
CA MET A 125 -13.08 7.90 -3.87
C MET A 125 -12.55 7.97 -5.31
N LEU A 126 -13.41 7.71 -6.31
CA LEU A 126 -13.03 7.84 -7.72
C LEU A 126 -12.68 9.29 -8.10
N GLU A 127 -13.42 10.27 -7.58
CA GLU A 127 -13.10 11.68 -7.82
C GLU A 127 -11.80 12.07 -7.12
N GLN A 128 -11.59 11.62 -5.88
CA GLN A 128 -10.32 11.83 -5.16
C GLN A 128 -9.14 11.18 -5.90
N LEU A 129 -9.31 9.98 -6.46
CA LEU A 129 -8.27 9.32 -7.27
C LEU A 129 -7.95 10.13 -8.53
N LYS A 130 -8.97 10.67 -9.20
CA LYS A 130 -8.78 11.52 -10.39
C LYS A 130 -8.03 12.80 -10.03
N GLU A 131 -8.39 13.43 -8.93
CA GLU A 131 -7.68 14.61 -8.43
C GLU A 131 -6.22 14.27 -8.05
N ALA A 132 -6.00 13.17 -7.33
CA ALA A 132 -4.68 12.69 -6.96
C ALA A 132 -3.79 12.42 -8.19
N ARG A 133 -4.35 11.82 -9.25
CA ARG A 133 -3.65 11.64 -10.53
C ARG A 133 -3.28 12.97 -11.19
N SER A 134 -4.20 13.93 -11.22
CA SER A 134 -3.92 15.27 -11.77
C SER A 134 -2.82 15.99 -10.97
N ARG A 135 -2.87 15.91 -9.64
CA ARG A 135 -1.82 16.46 -8.76
C ARG A 135 -0.47 15.77 -9.00
N ARG A 136 -0.46 14.44 -9.14
CA ARG A 136 0.74 13.65 -9.50
C ARG A 136 1.34 14.14 -10.82
N ASP A 137 0.53 14.27 -11.86
CA ASP A 137 0.99 14.71 -13.19
C ASP A 137 1.55 16.14 -13.13
N SER A 138 0.90 17.03 -12.36
CA SER A 138 1.38 18.40 -12.15
C SER A 138 2.71 18.46 -11.38
N LEU A 139 2.89 17.57 -10.39
CA LEU A 139 4.13 17.45 -9.63
C LEU A 139 5.26 16.91 -10.51
N ALA A 140 5.01 15.88 -11.31
CA ALA A 140 5.97 15.35 -12.26
C ALA A 140 6.41 16.43 -13.28
N ALA A 141 5.47 17.22 -13.80
CA ALA A 141 5.76 18.32 -14.71
C ALA A 141 6.50 19.48 -14.03
N ALA A 142 6.19 19.80 -12.76
CA ALA A 142 6.90 20.81 -11.99
C ALA A 142 8.34 20.37 -11.70
N VAL A 143 8.54 19.11 -11.27
CA VAL A 143 9.87 18.52 -11.06
C VAL A 143 10.71 18.56 -12.34
N GLY A 144 10.12 18.27 -13.50
CA GLY A 144 10.78 18.41 -14.80
C GLY A 144 11.14 19.85 -15.17
N ARG A 145 10.30 20.84 -14.85
CA ARG A 145 10.57 22.27 -15.12
C ARG A 145 11.61 22.89 -14.17
N THR A 146 11.57 22.57 -12.88
CA THR A 146 12.55 23.05 -11.89
C THR A 146 13.95 22.50 -12.17
N GLN A 147 14.05 21.31 -12.78
CA GLN A 147 15.30 20.73 -13.26
C GLN A 147 16.01 21.59 -14.30
N ALA A 148 15.27 22.20 -15.24
CA ALA A 148 15.84 23.09 -16.24
C ALA A 148 16.36 24.42 -15.66
N ARG A 149 15.97 24.77 -14.43
CA ARG A 149 16.23 26.08 -13.81
C ARG A 149 17.30 26.05 -12.71
N ASN A 150 17.41 24.95 -11.95
CA ASN A 150 18.33 24.83 -10.82
C ASN A 150 19.68 24.15 -11.16
N THR A 151 20.03 23.95 -12.42
CA THR A 151 21.38 23.54 -12.84
C THR A 151 22.43 24.65 -12.65
N PHE A 152 22.03 25.83 -12.16
CA PHE A 152 22.87 27.03 -12.17
C PHE A 152 23.36 27.55 -10.81
N SER A 153 22.94 27.03 -9.64
CA SER A 153 23.17 27.75 -8.36
C SER A 153 23.48 26.94 -7.09
N GLY A 154 23.65 25.61 -7.15
CA GLY A 154 23.76 24.77 -5.94
C GLY A 154 25.11 24.11 -5.69
N SER A 155 26.03 24.19 -6.65
CA SER A 155 27.34 23.52 -6.63
C SER A 155 28.42 24.31 -5.88
N ASP A 156 28.17 25.57 -5.56
CA ASP A 156 29.18 26.48 -5.01
C ASP A 156 29.40 26.25 -3.50
N ASP A 157 28.33 26.03 -2.72
CA ASP A 157 28.43 25.89 -1.25
C ASP A 157 29.15 24.60 -0.78
N LEU A 158 29.04 23.48 -1.51
CA LEU A 158 29.61 22.19 -1.09
C LEU A 158 31.13 22.09 -1.28
N PHE A 159 31.72 22.94 -2.10
CA PHE A 159 33.16 22.96 -2.35
C PHE A 159 33.89 24.08 -1.62
N GLU A 160 33.21 25.14 -1.18
CA GLU A 160 33.76 26.03 -0.15
C GLU A 160 34.12 25.25 1.12
N ASP A 161 33.30 24.25 1.50
CA ASP A 161 33.59 23.34 2.61
C ASP A 161 34.77 22.38 2.31
N PHE A 162 34.92 21.92 1.06
CA PHE A 162 36.01 21.03 0.67
C PHE A 162 37.35 21.79 0.52
N ASP A 163 37.33 23.03 0.05
CA ASP A 163 38.50 23.91 -0.03
C ASP A 163 38.94 24.34 1.37
N ARG A 164 37.99 24.54 2.30
CA ARG A 164 38.29 24.72 3.73
C ARG A 164 38.94 23.49 4.36
N PHE A 165 38.52 22.29 3.96
CA PHE A 165 39.14 21.04 4.39
C PHE A 165 40.54 20.84 3.78
N ALA A 166 40.73 21.15 2.50
CA ALA A 166 42.03 21.11 1.84
C ALA A 166 43.02 22.11 2.45
N ALA A 167 42.56 23.34 2.76
CA ALA A 167 43.37 24.33 3.47
C ALA A 167 43.78 23.85 4.87
N SER A 168 42.91 23.14 5.59
CA SER A 168 43.24 22.54 6.90
C SER A 168 44.25 21.38 6.84
N LEU A 169 44.40 20.74 5.67
CA LEU A 169 45.39 19.69 5.41
C LEU A 169 46.76 20.28 5.09
N ASP A 170 46.82 21.36 4.32
CA ASP A 170 48.07 22.09 4.04
C ASP A 170 48.64 22.76 5.30
N GLU A 171 47.78 23.26 6.19
CA GLU A 171 48.20 23.86 7.48
C GLU A 171 48.82 22.80 8.43
N ASN A 172 48.35 21.55 8.37
CA ASN A 172 48.91 20.43 9.14
C ASN A 172 50.17 19.82 8.49
N ALA A 173 50.35 19.95 7.17
CA ALA A 173 51.57 19.55 6.49
C ALA A 173 52.77 20.45 6.85
N ALA A 174 52.53 21.73 7.16
CA ALA A 174 53.57 22.66 7.59
C ALA A 174 54.16 22.37 9.00
N THR A 175 53.48 21.55 9.81
CA THR A 175 53.91 21.24 11.19
C THR A 175 54.56 19.86 11.34
N SER A 176 54.77 19.12 10.25
CA SER A 176 55.29 17.76 10.29
C SER A 176 56.53 17.55 9.41
N SER A 177 57.54 18.39 9.60
CA SER A 177 58.92 18.12 9.17
C SER A 177 59.81 17.66 10.34
N ALA A 178 59.36 16.67 11.12
CA ALA A 178 60.22 15.93 12.03
C ALA A 178 60.59 14.61 11.36
N HIS A 179 61.83 14.52 10.89
CA HIS A 179 62.45 13.32 10.33
C HIS A 179 62.45 12.23 11.41
N MET A 180 61.56 11.25 11.31
CA MET A 180 61.59 10.03 12.11
C MET A 180 62.02 8.89 11.19
N ASP A 181 63.28 8.46 11.33
CA ASP A 181 63.74 7.20 10.74
C ASP A 181 62.94 6.06 11.38
N PHE A 182 62.01 5.49 10.62
CA PHE A 182 61.23 4.33 11.03
C PHE A 182 61.69 3.12 10.23
N ASP A 183 62.58 2.34 10.84
CA ASP A 183 62.96 1.03 10.30
C ASP A 183 61.73 0.10 10.41
N PRO A 184 61.22 -0.47 9.30
CA PRO A 184 59.98 -1.24 9.35
C PRO A 184 60.22 -2.57 10.10
N PRO A 185 59.41 -2.91 11.13
CA PRO A 185 59.51 -4.23 11.76
C PRO A 185 59.13 -5.32 10.74
N PRO A 186 59.72 -6.53 10.84
CA PRO A 186 59.44 -7.62 9.92
C PRO A 186 57.96 -7.97 9.97
N ARG A 187 57.33 -8.04 8.80
CA ARG A 187 55.91 -8.42 8.67
C ARG A 187 55.78 -9.89 9.07
N PRO A 188 54.88 -10.27 9.99
CA PRO A 188 54.61 -11.68 10.22
C PRO A 188 54.01 -12.28 8.95
N GLU A 189 54.66 -13.31 8.41
CA GLU A 189 54.13 -14.05 7.27
C GLU A 189 52.78 -14.65 7.64
N PRO A 190 51.74 -14.50 6.81
CA PRO A 190 50.45 -15.08 7.11
C PRO A 190 50.58 -16.61 7.10
N ASP A 191 50.17 -17.27 8.18
CA ASP A 191 50.10 -18.73 8.27
C ASP A 191 49.05 -19.25 7.27
N ILE A 192 49.56 -19.64 6.10
CA ILE A 192 48.76 -20.09 4.96
C ILE A 192 47.99 -21.37 5.31
N ASP A 193 48.52 -22.19 6.22
CA ASP A 193 47.89 -23.46 6.61
C ASP A 193 46.65 -23.22 7.48
N ALA A 194 46.70 -22.22 8.37
CA ALA A 194 45.54 -21.80 9.16
C ALA A 194 44.39 -21.29 8.27
N ARG A 195 44.71 -20.50 7.23
CA ARG A 195 43.72 -20.02 6.26
C ARG A 195 43.13 -21.14 5.39
N LEU A 196 43.94 -22.12 5.00
CA LEU A 196 43.50 -23.28 4.22
C LEU A 196 42.58 -24.19 5.02
N ALA A 197 42.85 -24.38 6.33
CA ALA A 197 41.98 -25.14 7.22
C ALA A 197 40.61 -24.45 7.40
N GLU A 198 40.60 -23.12 7.53
CA GLU A 198 39.37 -22.34 7.67
C GLU A 198 38.52 -22.38 6.39
N MET A 199 39.16 -22.35 5.22
CA MET A 199 38.49 -22.44 3.92
C MET A 199 37.91 -23.84 3.67
N LYS A 200 38.63 -24.91 4.03
CA LYS A 200 38.12 -26.29 3.99
C LYS A 200 36.93 -26.49 4.92
N ARG A 201 36.95 -25.86 6.12
CA ARG A 201 35.84 -25.92 7.08
C ARG A 201 34.60 -25.18 6.59
N LYS A 202 34.75 -24.09 5.83
CA LYS A 202 33.64 -23.36 5.20
C LYS A 202 33.04 -24.12 4.02
N MET A 203 33.86 -24.80 3.23
CA MET A 203 33.40 -25.58 2.06
C MET A 203 32.71 -26.91 2.46
N GLY A 204 33.07 -27.51 3.59
CA GLY A 204 32.41 -28.73 4.10
C GLY A 204 31.03 -28.51 4.76
N LYS A 205 30.49 -27.29 4.79
CA LYS A 205 29.14 -26.97 5.30
C LYS A 205 28.13 -26.63 4.19
N GLN A 206 28.56 -26.66 2.93
CA GLN A 206 27.69 -26.61 1.76
C GLN A 206 27.87 -27.94 1.00
N GLY A 207 27.29 -28.99 1.57
CA GLY A 207 27.23 -30.35 1.03
C GLY A 207 26.16 -31.12 1.77
#